data_AF-A0A562QK13-F1
#
_entry.id   AF-A0A562QK13-F1
#
_cell.length_a   1.000
_cell.length_b   1.000
_cell.length_c   1.000
_cell.angle_alpha   90.00
_cell.angle_beta   90.00
_cell.angle_gamma   90.00
#
_symmetry.space_group_name_H-M   'P 1'
#
loop_
_entity.id
_entity.type
_entity.pdbx_description
1 polymer ?
#
loop_
_entity_poly.entity_id
_entity_poly.type
_entity_poly.pdbx_seq_one_letter_code
_entity_poly.pdbx_strand_id
1 'polypeptide(L)'
;MAVGQFLPFEQTYDDGTLIANEEVGGMTEDEAAELLHSKINQWRTEANVNYVLLEQRKAMPNEAILFDVRAALEEAWTQRSVDLLATVDEQIMRDELMTIGHYETGDRIDFSLLTRQLTEDVRSMKRSNKTYQLQEFFLPDFQLREEVVSEVTLDVSGAYLAEWAQSLNGYIIEPQALFSMQEALDQSGVTVLDSEALDVFATGLFQLFTKTNFNLLERHVNLTLPAYATVGYAAAASPNSMDLKVLNPNHHSYELSLSYVNNQLRISLMGLSFIHDYSLVVENIEEIEPRTIVHISPRRTIGDKQVMSEGALGFSADVYQVVSSSEGTMIERNRIASDYYPAMHRIEELSLQEAQEEEQEDNPFEGILPVPVPPSENNADNSNDRHVNSGSESGTNSNTSSDSTNSTEGENQGSANTPVQDEDGDYSSHDNNQVKQEHVIVKGEE
;
A
#
# COMPACT_ATOMS: atom_id res chain seq x y z
N MET A 1 43.81 69.07 34.24
CA MET A 1 43.36 68.83 32.85
C MET A 1 42.98 67.37 32.76
N ALA A 2 41.68 67.07 32.74
CA ALA A 2 41.18 65.72 32.52
C ALA A 2 41.00 65.53 31.02
N VAL A 3 41.73 64.58 30.44
CA VAL A 3 41.56 64.16 29.06
C VAL A 3 40.32 63.26 29.05
N GLY A 4 39.21 63.79 28.56
CA GLY A 4 37.99 63.02 28.33
C GLY A 4 38.27 61.96 27.29
N GLN A 5 38.19 60.70 27.71
CA GLN A 5 38.27 59.53 26.86
C GLN A 5 37.01 59.52 25.98
N PHE A 6 37.15 59.95 24.73
CA PHE A 6 36.11 59.78 23.71
C PHE A 6 35.95 58.28 23.45
N LEU A 7 34.88 57.70 23.97
CA LEU A 7 34.39 56.41 23.50
C LEU A 7 33.70 56.67 22.14
N PRO A 8 34.03 55.92 21.08
CA PRO A 8 33.26 55.99 19.84
C PRO A 8 31.82 55.57 20.16
N PHE A 9 30.84 56.43 19.82
CA PHE A 9 29.45 56.02 19.83
C PHE A 9 29.29 54.99 18.71
N GLU A 10 28.94 53.77 19.10
CA GLU A 10 28.56 52.72 18.15
C GLU A 10 27.28 53.17 17.47
N GLN A 11 27.27 53.12 16.14
CA GLN A 11 26.14 53.60 15.36
C GLN A 11 25.03 52.54 15.40
N THR A 12 23.82 52.98 15.72
CA THR A 12 22.63 52.12 15.82
C THR A 12 21.58 52.55 14.81
N TYR A 13 20.72 51.63 14.38
CA TYR A 13 19.56 51.95 13.54
C TYR A 13 18.56 52.86 14.25
N ASP A 14 17.85 53.68 13.47
CA ASP A 14 16.78 54.55 13.97
C ASP A 14 15.65 53.73 14.62
N ASP A 15 15.05 54.26 15.69
CA ASP A 15 13.91 53.64 16.36
C ASP A 15 12.76 53.33 15.39
N GLY A 16 12.19 52.13 15.49
CA GLY A 16 11.10 51.65 14.63
C GLY A 16 11.54 51.18 13.24
N THR A 17 12.85 51.00 13.01
CA THR A 17 13.36 50.36 11.79
C THR A 17 13.03 48.87 11.78
N LEU A 18 12.50 48.38 10.67
CA LEU A 18 12.06 46.99 10.47
C LEU A 18 12.78 46.36 9.28
N ILE A 19 13.25 45.12 9.45
CA ILE A 19 13.75 44.28 8.34
C ILE A 19 12.93 42.98 8.34
N ALA A 20 12.23 42.69 7.24
CA ALA A 20 11.34 41.52 7.13
C ALA A 20 10.34 41.37 8.30
N ASN A 21 9.79 42.49 8.78
CA ASN A 21 8.91 42.60 9.95
C ASN A 21 9.56 42.37 11.32
N GLU A 22 10.88 42.22 11.40
CA GLU A 22 11.62 42.15 12.66
C GLU A 22 12.14 43.55 13.03
N GLU A 23 11.93 43.95 14.28
CA GLU A 23 12.33 45.27 14.80
C GLU A 23 13.82 45.29 15.14
N VAL A 24 14.56 46.16 14.44
CA VAL A 24 16.02 46.34 14.60
C VAL A 24 16.40 47.74 15.09
N GLY A 25 15.41 48.59 15.36
CA GLY A 25 15.65 49.94 15.89
C GLY A 25 16.41 49.91 17.21
N GLY A 26 17.42 50.78 17.35
CA GLY A 26 18.29 50.83 18.52
C GLY A 26 19.37 49.74 18.59
N MET A 27 19.40 48.80 17.65
CA MET A 27 20.46 47.79 17.53
C MET A 27 21.64 48.31 16.70
N THR A 28 22.83 47.81 16.99
CA THR A 28 23.99 47.89 16.09
C THR A 28 23.81 46.97 14.88
N GLU A 29 24.63 47.16 13.83
CA GLU A 29 24.61 46.30 12.64
C GLU A 29 24.87 44.82 12.98
N ASP A 30 25.82 44.55 13.90
CA ASP A 30 26.15 43.18 14.34
C ASP A 30 25.00 42.54 15.12
N GLU A 31 24.36 43.27 16.05
CA GLU A 31 23.20 42.77 16.80
C GLU A 31 22.00 42.49 15.88
N ALA A 32 21.74 43.39 14.92
CA ALA A 32 20.70 43.19 13.92
C ALA A 32 21.00 41.99 13.01
N ALA A 33 22.26 41.79 12.61
CA ALA A 33 22.69 40.63 11.83
C ALA A 33 22.50 39.31 12.60
N GLU A 34 22.86 39.28 13.89
CA GLU A 34 22.64 38.10 14.76
C GLU A 34 21.14 37.78 14.91
N LEU A 35 20.31 38.80 15.12
CA LEU A 35 18.85 38.64 15.17
C LEU A 35 18.32 38.05 13.86
N LEU A 36 18.69 38.64 12.72
CA LEU A 36 18.21 38.17 11.41
C LEU A 36 18.67 36.74 11.11
N HIS A 37 19.92 36.38 11.40
CA HIS A 37 20.39 35.01 11.25
C HIS A 37 19.61 34.02 12.14
N SER A 38 19.34 34.40 13.39
CA SER A 38 18.52 33.60 14.30
C SER A 38 17.11 33.38 13.72
N LYS A 39 16.48 34.45 13.21
CA LYS A 39 15.14 34.40 12.59
C LYS A 39 15.11 33.59 11.29
N ILE A 40 16.12 33.70 10.46
CA ILE A 40 16.29 32.87 9.25
C ILE A 40 16.40 31.39 9.64
N ASN A 41 17.19 31.06 10.67
CA ASN A 41 17.35 29.69 11.13
C ASN A 41 16.07 29.13 11.75
N GLN A 42 15.33 29.95 12.51
CA GLN A 42 14.01 29.60 13.01
C GLN A 42 13.07 29.31 11.83
N TRP A 43 12.99 30.22 10.86
CA TRP A 43 12.15 30.04 9.67
C TRP A 43 12.52 28.76 8.90
N ARG A 44 13.81 28.48 8.70
CA ARG A 44 14.28 27.23 8.05
C ARG A 44 13.89 25.96 8.80
N THR A 45 13.80 26.04 10.13
CA THR A 45 13.40 24.89 10.97
C THR A 45 11.89 24.65 10.92
N GLU A 46 11.12 25.73 10.80
CA GLU A 46 9.65 25.69 10.75
C GLU A 46 9.10 25.51 9.32
N ALA A 47 9.91 25.81 8.30
CA ALA A 47 9.50 25.77 6.91
C ALA A 47 9.22 24.33 6.43
N ASN A 48 8.02 24.11 5.91
CA ASN A 48 7.60 22.89 5.24
C ASN A 48 7.35 23.18 3.76
N VAL A 49 8.44 23.32 3.00
CA VAL A 49 8.39 23.49 1.55
C VAL A 49 8.65 22.15 0.88
N ASN A 50 7.68 21.66 0.11
CA ASN A 50 7.80 20.37 -0.58
C ASN A 50 7.53 20.48 -2.08
N TYR A 51 8.06 19.50 -2.79
CA TYR A 51 7.79 19.16 -4.17
C TYR A 51 6.98 17.87 -4.20
N VAL A 52 5.97 17.84 -5.06
CA VAL A 52 5.15 16.66 -5.32
C VAL A 52 5.22 16.36 -6.81
N LEU A 53 5.36 15.07 -7.14
CA LEU A 53 5.21 14.54 -8.48
C LEU A 53 4.54 13.17 -8.39
N LEU A 54 3.32 13.04 -8.91
CA LEU A 54 2.54 11.80 -8.84
C LEU A 54 2.42 11.30 -7.39
N GLU A 55 3.01 10.15 -7.06
CA GLU A 55 3.05 9.58 -5.71
C GLU A 55 4.26 10.02 -4.86
N GLN A 56 5.23 10.73 -5.46
CA GLN A 56 6.45 11.13 -4.78
C GLN A 56 6.32 12.49 -4.13
N ARG A 57 6.96 12.63 -2.96
CA ARG A 57 7.11 13.88 -2.23
C ARG A 57 8.57 14.05 -1.84
N LYS A 58 9.12 15.24 -2.08
CA LYS A 58 10.47 15.60 -1.68
C LYS A 58 10.48 16.94 -0.96
N ALA A 59 11.14 17.02 0.20
CA ALA A 59 11.32 18.28 0.89
C ALA A 59 12.35 19.14 0.14
N MET A 60 12.20 20.46 0.19
CA MET A 60 13.18 21.37 -0.35
C MET A 60 14.43 21.44 0.55
N PRO A 61 15.65 21.45 -0.03
CA PRO A 61 16.87 21.64 0.73
C PRO A 61 16.94 23.08 1.26
N ASN A 62 17.15 23.23 2.57
CA ASN A 62 17.18 24.53 3.24
C ASN A 62 18.35 25.41 2.76
N GLU A 63 19.42 24.79 2.30
CA GLU A 63 20.63 25.43 1.79
C GLU A 63 20.41 26.09 0.42
N ALA A 64 19.37 25.68 -0.32
CA ALA A 64 19.06 26.29 -1.61
C ALA A 64 18.51 27.72 -1.49
N ILE A 65 18.11 28.18 -0.30
CA ILE A 65 17.61 29.55 -0.09
C ILE A 65 18.68 30.39 0.59
N LEU A 66 19.14 31.41 -0.14
CA LEU A 66 20.14 32.36 0.31
C LEU A 66 19.47 33.71 0.56
N PHE A 67 19.53 34.20 1.80
CA PHE A 67 19.00 35.52 2.17
C PHE A 67 20.13 36.56 2.16
N ASP A 68 19.88 37.71 1.53
CA ASP A 68 20.85 38.81 1.49
C ASP A 68 20.70 39.72 2.71
N VAL A 69 21.21 39.25 3.84
CA VAL A 69 21.18 39.98 5.12
C VAL A 69 22.00 41.27 5.01
N ARG A 70 23.14 41.24 4.31
CA ARG A 70 24.02 42.41 4.18
C ARG A 70 23.31 43.54 3.43
N ALA A 71 22.73 43.26 2.27
CA ALA A 71 22.02 44.29 1.50
C ALA A 71 20.85 44.88 2.31
N ALA A 72 20.09 44.03 3.03
CA ALA A 72 18.99 44.50 3.87
C ALA A 72 19.46 45.42 5.01
N LEU A 73 20.57 45.10 5.67
CA LEU A 73 21.19 45.92 6.71
C LEU A 73 21.72 47.25 6.17
N GLU A 74 22.33 47.23 4.97
CA GLU A 74 22.83 48.44 4.29
C GLU A 74 21.66 49.38 3.92
N GLU A 75 20.55 48.84 3.40
CA GLU A 75 19.37 49.63 3.03
C GLU A 75 18.64 50.22 4.25
N ALA A 76 18.62 49.48 5.37
CA ALA A 76 17.95 49.88 6.61
C ALA A 76 18.52 51.16 7.24
N TRP A 77 19.75 51.56 6.88
CA TRP A 77 20.31 52.86 7.27
C TRP A 77 19.56 54.06 6.68
N THR A 78 18.83 53.85 5.58
CA THR A 78 18.12 54.93 4.87
C THR A 78 16.62 54.73 4.84
N GLN A 79 16.15 53.49 5.06
CA GLN A 79 14.75 53.11 4.98
C GLN A 79 14.28 52.50 6.31
N ARG A 80 13.13 52.96 6.80
CA ARG A 80 12.54 52.44 8.05
C ARG A 80 11.92 51.05 7.92
N SER A 81 11.71 50.56 6.71
CA SER A 81 11.14 49.24 6.46
C SER A 81 11.77 48.66 5.21
N VAL A 82 12.47 47.54 5.37
CA VAL A 82 13.23 46.88 4.31
C VAL A 82 12.80 45.41 4.23
N ASP A 83 12.64 44.92 3.00
CA ASP A 83 12.40 43.51 2.76
C ASP A 83 13.72 42.74 2.85
N LEU A 84 13.71 41.58 3.51
CA LEU A 84 14.81 40.62 3.36
C LEU A 84 14.66 39.90 2.01
N LEU A 85 15.53 40.25 1.06
CA LEU A 85 15.58 39.59 -0.24
C LEU A 85 16.14 38.18 -0.09
N ALA A 86 15.63 37.27 -0.92
CA ALA A 86 16.07 35.89 -1.00
C ALA A 86 16.37 35.55 -2.45
N THR A 87 17.37 34.71 -2.67
CA THR A 87 17.66 34.08 -3.96
C THR A 87 17.68 32.58 -3.77
N VAL A 88 17.26 31.86 -4.80
CA VAL A 88 17.27 30.40 -4.79
C VAL A 88 18.41 29.93 -5.66
N ASP A 89 19.28 29.08 -5.11
CA ASP A 89 20.40 28.51 -5.84
C ASP A 89 19.88 27.47 -6.85
N GLU A 90 19.94 27.83 -8.13
CA GLU A 90 19.47 26.98 -9.21
C GLU A 90 20.27 25.68 -9.33
N GLN A 91 21.58 25.70 -9.02
CA GLN A 91 22.42 24.51 -9.14
C GLN A 91 22.07 23.50 -8.04
N ILE A 92 21.91 23.96 -6.80
CA ILE A 92 21.45 23.09 -5.71
C ILE A 92 20.08 22.50 -6.04
N MET A 93 19.16 23.31 -6.58
CA MET A 93 17.85 22.82 -7.00
C MET A 93 17.93 21.80 -8.13
N ARG A 94 18.83 22.00 -9.11
CA ARG A 94 19.07 21.05 -10.20
C ARG A 94 19.59 19.73 -9.67
N ASP A 95 20.64 19.77 -8.85
CA ASP A 95 21.26 18.56 -8.28
C ASP A 95 20.24 17.79 -7.43
N GLU A 96 19.44 18.50 -6.65
CA GLU A 96 18.41 17.91 -5.80
C GLU A 96 17.25 17.31 -6.60
N LEU A 97 16.80 17.96 -7.67
CA LEU A 97 15.66 17.53 -8.49
C LEU A 97 16.11 16.82 -9.78
N MET A 98 17.33 16.28 -9.83
CA MET A 98 17.73 15.36 -10.90
C MET A 98 16.82 14.13 -10.92
N THR A 99 16.49 13.61 -9.73
CA THR A 99 15.50 12.55 -9.55
C THR A 99 14.56 12.85 -8.39
N ILE A 100 13.33 12.36 -8.52
CA ILE A 100 12.37 12.30 -7.43
C ILE A 100 11.78 10.89 -7.35
N GLY A 101 12.09 10.17 -6.27
CA GLY A 101 11.84 8.74 -6.18
C GLY A 101 12.57 8.00 -7.29
N HIS A 102 11.81 7.34 -8.16
CA HIS A 102 12.33 6.60 -9.32
C HIS A 102 12.18 7.35 -10.65
N TYR A 103 11.71 8.60 -10.64
CA TYR A 103 11.56 9.42 -11.83
C TYR A 103 12.81 10.25 -12.12
N GLU A 104 13.27 10.22 -13.37
CA GLU A 104 14.30 11.14 -13.88
C GLU A 104 13.66 12.47 -14.31
N THR A 105 13.98 13.54 -13.60
CA THR A 105 13.30 14.84 -13.73
C THR A 105 14.21 15.98 -14.15
N GLY A 106 15.54 15.83 -14.06
CA GLY A 106 16.49 16.91 -14.32
C GLY A 106 16.28 17.63 -15.66
N ASP A 107 16.19 16.89 -16.77
CA ASP A 107 16.00 17.49 -18.09
C ASP A 107 14.55 17.88 -18.40
N ARG A 108 13.62 17.56 -17.49
CA ARG A 108 12.19 17.83 -17.68
C ARG A 108 11.76 19.16 -17.09
N ILE A 109 12.48 19.72 -16.12
CA ILE A 109 12.07 20.89 -15.34
C ILE A 109 12.64 22.19 -15.91
N ASP A 110 11.78 23.21 -16.06
CA ASP A 110 12.18 24.61 -16.22
C ASP A 110 12.60 25.19 -14.86
N PHE A 111 13.88 24.98 -14.53
CA PHE A 111 14.44 25.46 -13.27
C PHE A 111 14.45 26.99 -13.14
N SER A 112 14.54 27.72 -14.25
CA SER A 112 14.49 29.18 -14.21
C SER A 112 13.08 29.67 -13.84
N LEU A 113 12.03 29.00 -14.33
CA LEU A 113 10.66 29.26 -13.90
C LEU A 113 10.42 28.89 -12.44
N LEU A 114 10.86 27.69 -12.03
CA LEU A 114 10.72 27.18 -10.66
C LEU A 114 11.41 28.09 -9.65
N THR A 115 12.70 28.39 -9.85
CA THR A 115 13.49 29.22 -8.92
C THR A 115 12.94 30.63 -8.81
N ARG A 116 12.51 31.24 -9.92
CA ARG A 116 11.87 32.56 -9.91
C ARG A 116 10.59 32.56 -9.08
N GLN A 117 9.72 31.58 -9.27
CA GLN A 117 8.48 31.47 -8.48
C GLN A 117 8.79 31.27 -7.00
N LEU A 118 9.76 30.41 -6.69
CA LEU A 118 10.14 30.09 -5.33
C LEU A 118 10.77 31.30 -4.61
N THR A 119 11.66 32.04 -5.28
CA THR A 119 12.24 33.30 -4.79
C THR A 119 11.15 34.29 -4.36
N GLU A 120 10.11 34.46 -5.17
CA GLU A 120 8.99 35.35 -4.82
C GLU A 120 8.19 34.84 -3.60
N ASP A 121 8.01 33.54 -3.47
CA ASP A 121 7.26 32.94 -2.36
C ASP A 121 8.00 32.98 -1.02
N VAL A 122 9.35 32.87 -1.02
CA VAL A 122 10.18 32.84 0.20
C VAL A 122 10.72 34.22 0.60
N ARG A 123 10.54 35.24 -0.25
CA ARG A 123 10.93 36.63 0.04
C ARG A 123 10.38 37.09 1.39
N SER A 124 11.26 37.71 2.19
CA SER A 124 10.96 38.21 3.53
C SER A 124 10.32 37.16 4.45
N MET A 125 10.66 35.88 4.23
CA MET A 125 10.17 34.75 5.03
C MET A 125 8.63 34.61 5.03
N LYS A 126 7.95 35.17 4.01
CA LYS A 126 6.47 35.30 3.97
C LYS A 126 5.72 33.98 3.96
N ARG A 127 6.29 32.90 3.40
CA ARG A 127 5.67 31.57 3.38
C ARG A 127 6.64 30.54 3.94
N SER A 128 6.28 29.95 5.08
CA SER A 128 6.98 28.79 5.64
C SER A 128 6.45 27.47 5.07
N ASN A 129 5.16 27.39 4.70
CA ASN A 129 4.53 26.14 4.27
C ASN A 129 3.96 26.23 2.85
N LYS A 130 4.50 25.45 1.92
CA LYS A 130 3.99 25.36 0.54
C LYS A 130 4.34 24.03 -0.10
N THR A 131 3.41 23.49 -0.90
CA THR A 131 3.68 22.34 -1.77
C THR A 131 3.62 22.80 -3.22
N TYR A 132 4.64 22.46 -4.00
CA TYR A 132 4.74 22.73 -5.43
C TYR A 132 4.49 21.43 -6.21
N GLN A 133 3.61 21.50 -7.21
CA GLN A 133 3.39 20.42 -8.16
C GLN A 133 4.47 20.52 -9.24
N LEU A 134 5.45 19.60 -9.24
CA LEU A 134 6.62 19.72 -10.12
C LEU A 134 6.26 19.73 -11.61
N GLN A 135 5.20 19.02 -11.99
CA GLN A 135 4.72 18.98 -13.36
C GLN A 135 4.22 20.33 -13.89
N GLU A 136 3.90 21.30 -13.03
CA GLU A 136 3.57 22.67 -13.45
C GLU A 136 4.81 23.43 -13.96
N PHE A 137 6.00 22.93 -13.61
CA PHE A 137 7.28 23.49 -14.01
C PHE A 137 7.97 22.63 -15.07
N PHE A 138 7.28 21.64 -15.65
CA PHE A 138 7.87 20.86 -16.74
C PHE A 138 7.98 21.69 -18.02
N LEU A 139 9.03 21.44 -18.79
CA LEU A 139 9.17 21.99 -20.13
C LEU A 139 8.02 21.47 -21.01
N PRO A 140 7.60 22.22 -22.04
CA PRO A 140 6.40 21.90 -22.83
C PRO A 140 6.36 20.47 -23.41
N ASP A 141 7.52 19.92 -23.79
CA ASP A 141 7.63 18.59 -24.39
C ASP A 141 7.38 17.44 -23.38
N PHE A 142 7.48 17.72 -22.07
CA PHE A 142 7.30 16.75 -21.00
C PHE A 142 6.01 16.96 -20.21
N GLN A 143 5.14 17.89 -20.63
CA GLN A 143 3.95 18.25 -19.88
C GLN A 143 3.01 17.04 -19.70
N LEU A 144 2.69 16.74 -18.44
CA LEU A 144 1.67 15.75 -18.10
C LEU A 144 0.28 16.32 -18.41
N ARG A 145 -0.61 15.47 -18.92
CA ARG A 145 -1.95 15.88 -19.39
C ARG A 145 -3.02 14.96 -18.81
N GLU A 146 -4.23 15.47 -18.69
CA GLU A 146 -5.38 14.63 -18.38
C GLU A 146 -5.74 13.80 -19.61
N GLU A 147 -5.74 12.47 -19.46
CA GLU A 147 -6.06 11.51 -20.51
C GLU A 147 -6.58 10.19 -19.93
N VAL A 148 -6.97 9.27 -20.81
CA VAL A 148 -7.27 7.88 -20.42
C VAL A 148 -5.94 7.16 -20.22
N VAL A 149 -5.57 6.94 -18.97
CA VAL A 149 -4.27 6.35 -18.58
C VAL A 149 -4.29 4.82 -18.58
N SER A 150 -5.47 4.20 -18.51
CA SER A 150 -5.63 2.76 -18.61
C SER A 150 -7.00 2.42 -19.16
N GLU A 151 -7.07 1.32 -19.91
CA GLU A 151 -8.30 0.82 -20.48
C GLU A 151 -8.30 -0.71 -20.59
N VAL A 152 -9.46 -1.30 -20.30
CA VAL A 152 -9.75 -2.73 -20.42
C VAL A 152 -11.12 -2.92 -21.07
N THR A 153 -11.20 -3.92 -21.94
CA THR A 153 -12.44 -4.35 -22.59
C THR A 153 -12.58 -5.86 -22.44
N LEU A 154 -13.72 -6.31 -21.94
CA LEU A 154 -14.05 -7.73 -21.76
C LEU A 154 -15.33 -8.07 -22.55
N ASP A 155 -15.27 -9.10 -23.40
CA ASP A 155 -16.41 -9.60 -24.17
C ASP A 155 -17.13 -10.71 -23.37
N VAL A 156 -18.15 -10.31 -22.61
CA VAL A 156 -18.78 -11.14 -21.57
C VAL A 156 -20.28 -10.84 -21.45
N SER A 157 -21.08 -11.89 -21.29
CA SER A 157 -22.49 -11.75 -20.90
C SER A 157 -22.62 -11.78 -19.39
N GLY A 158 -23.35 -10.83 -18.80
CA GLY A 158 -23.62 -10.85 -17.37
C GLY A 158 -24.87 -10.06 -17.03
N ALA A 159 -25.73 -10.66 -16.21
CA ALA A 159 -26.75 -9.89 -15.52
C ALA A 159 -26.07 -8.85 -14.61
N TYR A 160 -26.70 -7.69 -14.40
CA TYR A 160 -26.21 -6.60 -13.54
C TYR A 160 -24.98 -5.82 -14.02
N LEU A 161 -24.16 -6.33 -14.96
CA LEU A 161 -23.01 -5.58 -15.50
C LEU A 161 -23.39 -4.20 -16.05
N ALA A 162 -24.55 -4.09 -16.70
CA ALA A 162 -25.07 -2.81 -17.18
C ALA A 162 -25.34 -1.81 -16.05
N GLU A 163 -25.97 -2.28 -14.97
CA GLU A 163 -26.34 -1.47 -13.82
C GLU A 163 -25.09 -1.04 -13.03
N TRP A 164 -24.17 -1.95 -12.76
CA TRP A 164 -22.92 -1.67 -12.05
C TRP A 164 -21.97 -0.77 -12.85
N ALA A 165 -21.85 -0.99 -14.17
CA ALA A 165 -21.08 -0.09 -15.02
C ALA A 165 -21.70 1.32 -15.01
N GLN A 166 -23.03 1.43 -15.10
CA GLN A 166 -23.70 2.73 -15.03
C GLN A 166 -23.52 3.40 -13.67
N SER A 167 -23.55 2.64 -12.57
CA SER A 167 -23.47 3.20 -11.21
C SER A 167 -22.08 3.72 -10.85
N LEU A 168 -21.02 3.08 -11.34
CA LEU A 168 -19.63 3.51 -11.10
C LEU A 168 -19.07 4.43 -12.19
N ASN A 169 -19.80 4.68 -13.28
CA ASN A 169 -19.32 5.59 -14.30
C ASN A 169 -19.27 7.02 -13.76
N GLY A 170 -18.07 7.61 -13.75
CA GLY A 170 -17.76 8.89 -13.12
C GLY A 170 -17.32 8.78 -11.66
N TYR A 171 -17.05 7.56 -11.15
CA TYR A 171 -16.57 7.38 -9.78
C TYR A 171 -15.15 7.97 -9.63
N ILE A 172 -14.97 8.85 -8.65
CA ILE A 172 -13.70 9.52 -8.37
C ILE A 172 -12.95 8.75 -7.29
N ILE A 173 -11.73 8.31 -7.61
CA ILE A 173 -10.76 7.79 -6.64
C ILE A 173 -9.88 8.95 -6.20
N GLU A 174 -10.12 9.41 -4.97
CA GLU A 174 -9.43 10.56 -4.38
C GLU A 174 -7.91 10.34 -4.23
N PRO A 175 -7.10 11.41 -4.13
CA PRO A 175 -5.68 11.32 -3.83
C PRO A 175 -5.42 10.52 -2.56
N GLN A 176 -4.43 9.63 -2.59
CA GLN A 176 -3.99 8.86 -1.41
C GLN A 176 -5.11 8.05 -0.74
N ALA A 177 -6.16 7.71 -1.49
CA ALA A 177 -7.35 7.04 -0.98
C ALA A 177 -7.43 5.57 -1.41
N LEU A 178 -8.03 4.77 -0.53
CA LEU A 178 -8.38 3.39 -0.79
C LEU A 178 -9.64 3.34 -1.67
N PHE A 179 -9.59 2.58 -2.75
CA PHE A 179 -10.75 2.14 -3.50
C PHE A 179 -11.07 0.70 -3.14
N SER A 180 -12.31 0.46 -2.70
CA SER A 180 -12.91 -0.88 -2.56
C SER A 180 -14.03 -1.00 -3.59
N MET A 181 -13.98 -2.04 -4.42
CA MET A 181 -14.99 -2.26 -5.44
C MET A 181 -16.38 -2.46 -4.82
N GLN A 182 -16.49 -3.31 -3.80
CA GLN A 182 -17.77 -3.56 -3.13
C GLN A 182 -18.29 -2.30 -2.43
N GLU A 183 -17.44 -1.56 -1.71
CA GLU A 183 -17.86 -0.33 -1.04
C GLU A 183 -18.35 0.72 -2.04
N ALA A 184 -17.69 0.87 -3.19
CA ALA A 184 -18.12 1.78 -4.25
C ALA A 184 -19.49 1.40 -4.83
N LEU A 185 -19.76 0.11 -5.03
CA LEU A 185 -21.06 -0.38 -5.49
C LEU A 185 -22.15 -0.16 -4.43
N ASP A 186 -21.86 -0.47 -3.16
CA ASP A 186 -22.79 -0.28 -2.05
C ASP A 186 -23.16 1.20 -1.86
N GLN A 187 -22.18 2.10 -1.92
CA GLN A 187 -22.39 3.56 -1.85
C GLN A 187 -23.23 4.08 -3.03
N SER A 188 -23.18 3.41 -4.17
CA SER A 188 -24.00 3.73 -5.35
C SER A 188 -25.44 3.19 -5.28
N GLY A 189 -25.77 2.42 -4.23
CA GLY A 189 -27.12 1.92 -3.97
C GLY A 189 -27.58 0.79 -4.90
N VAL A 190 -26.66 0.15 -5.61
CA VAL A 190 -26.95 -1.02 -6.46
C VAL A 190 -26.92 -2.30 -5.65
N THR A 191 -27.65 -3.32 -6.11
CA THR A 191 -27.62 -4.62 -5.45
C THR A 191 -26.35 -5.37 -5.86
N VAL A 192 -25.53 -5.77 -4.88
CA VAL A 192 -24.37 -6.65 -5.09
C VAL A 192 -24.77 -8.09 -4.79
N LEU A 193 -24.66 -8.96 -5.78
CA LEU A 193 -25.03 -10.37 -5.68
C LEU A 193 -23.81 -11.25 -5.98
N ASP A 194 -23.70 -12.34 -5.23
CA ASP A 194 -22.73 -13.39 -5.51
C ASP A 194 -23.04 -14.01 -6.88
N SER A 195 -22.16 -13.77 -7.86
CA SER A 195 -22.38 -14.14 -9.26
C SER A 195 -21.10 -14.05 -10.09
N GLU A 196 -21.06 -14.80 -11.19
CA GLU A 196 -19.97 -14.70 -12.19
C GLU A 196 -19.80 -13.27 -12.72
N ALA A 197 -20.89 -12.48 -12.80
CA ALA A 197 -20.80 -11.09 -13.20
C ALA A 197 -19.94 -10.26 -12.24
N LEU A 198 -19.97 -10.55 -10.93
CA LEU A 198 -19.19 -9.83 -9.93
C LEU A 198 -17.70 -10.17 -10.08
N ASP A 199 -17.38 -11.44 -10.34
CA ASP A 199 -16.02 -11.87 -10.65
C ASP A 199 -15.49 -11.24 -11.95
N VAL A 200 -16.34 -11.15 -12.99
CA VAL A 200 -16.01 -10.45 -14.25
C VAL A 200 -15.70 -8.98 -13.99
N PHE A 201 -16.50 -8.32 -13.15
CA PHE A 201 -16.31 -6.92 -12.80
C PHE A 201 -15.00 -6.70 -12.03
N ALA A 202 -14.73 -7.53 -11.03
CA ALA A 202 -13.46 -7.55 -10.29
C ALA A 202 -12.28 -7.82 -11.23
N THR A 203 -12.42 -8.77 -12.17
CA THR A 203 -11.40 -9.09 -13.18
C THR A 203 -11.08 -7.88 -14.05
N GLY A 204 -12.09 -7.17 -14.54
CA GLY A 204 -11.90 -5.98 -15.37
C GLY A 204 -11.17 -4.86 -14.63
N LEU A 205 -11.56 -4.58 -13.38
CA LEU A 205 -10.90 -3.58 -12.54
C LEU A 205 -9.46 -3.99 -12.17
N PHE A 206 -9.22 -5.25 -11.86
CA PHE A 206 -7.87 -5.76 -11.59
C PHE A 206 -6.94 -5.56 -12.81
N GLN A 207 -7.40 -5.94 -14.01
CA GLN A 207 -6.65 -5.71 -15.24
C GLN A 207 -6.46 -4.22 -15.55
N LEU A 208 -7.39 -3.36 -15.16
CA LEU A 208 -7.29 -1.92 -15.34
C LEU A 208 -6.16 -1.36 -14.47
N PHE A 209 -6.18 -1.65 -13.16
CA PHE A 209 -5.25 -1.08 -12.19
C PHE A 209 -3.84 -1.63 -12.33
N THR A 210 -3.66 -2.87 -12.80
CA THR A 210 -2.33 -3.43 -13.06
C THR A 210 -1.54 -2.70 -14.16
N LYS A 211 -2.24 -1.94 -15.02
CA LYS A 211 -1.64 -1.03 -16.02
C LYS A 211 -1.46 0.40 -15.51
N THR A 212 -1.38 0.60 -14.20
CA THR A 212 -1.22 1.92 -13.56
C THR A 212 -0.24 1.82 -12.39
N ASN A 213 0.13 2.96 -11.81
CA ASN A 213 0.93 2.99 -10.58
C ASN A 213 0.11 2.69 -9.30
N PHE A 214 -1.16 2.28 -9.39
CA PHE A 214 -1.99 1.98 -8.23
C PHE A 214 -1.47 0.74 -7.51
N ASN A 215 -1.50 0.77 -6.17
CA ASN A 215 -1.05 -0.37 -5.38
C ASN A 215 -2.20 -1.35 -5.21
N LEU A 216 -2.02 -2.57 -5.71
CA LEU A 216 -2.95 -3.66 -5.45
C LEU A 216 -2.83 -4.13 -3.99
N LEU A 217 -3.90 -3.98 -3.22
CA LEU A 217 -3.93 -4.34 -1.80
C LEU A 217 -4.68 -5.64 -1.52
N GLU A 218 -5.75 -5.89 -2.27
CA GLU A 218 -6.56 -7.10 -2.13
C GLU A 218 -6.99 -7.60 -3.51
N ARG A 219 -6.76 -8.88 -3.77
CA ARG A 219 -7.26 -9.64 -4.92
C ARG A 219 -7.46 -11.08 -4.46
N HIS A 220 -8.56 -11.69 -4.90
CA HIS A 220 -8.81 -13.12 -4.75
C HIS A 220 -8.90 -13.78 -6.11
N VAL A 221 -8.80 -15.11 -6.14
CA VAL A 221 -9.03 -15.94 -7.33
C VAL A 221 -9.97 -17.09 -6.98
N ASN A 222 -10.75 -17.54 -7.95
CA ASN A 222 -11.63 -18.70 -7.80
C ASN A 222 -10.81 -20.00 -7.72
N LEU A 223 -11.40 -21.05 -7.14
CA LEU A 223 -10.79 -22.39 -7.11
C LEU A 223 -10.60 -22.98 -8.52
N THR A 224 -11.45 -22.59 -9.46
CA THR A 224 -11.36 -22.98 -10.87
C THR A 224 -11.13 -21.74 -11.72
N LEU A 225 -10.22 -21.85 -12.71
CA LEU A 225 -10.00 -20.79 -13.68
C LEU A 225 -11.30 -20.56 -14.48
N PRO A 226 -11.88 -19.35 -14.44
CA PRO A 226 -13.12 -19.10 -15.18
C PRO A 226 -12.85 -18.97 -16.68
N ALA A 227 -13.83 -19.37 -17.50
CA ALA A 227 -13.67 -19.44 -18.97
C ALA A 227 -13.43 -18.07 -19.63
N TYR A 228 -13.83 -16.97 -18.99
CA TYR A 228 -13.64 -15.61 -19.50
C TYR A 228 -12.23 -15.04 -19.22
N ALA A 229 -11.38 -15.75 -18.46
CA ALA A 229 -10.07 -15.25 -18.05
C ALA A 229 -8.94 -16.25 -18.35
N THR A 230 -7.76 -15.70 -18.58
CA THR A 230 -6.50 -16.45 -18.66
C THR A 230 -5.84 -16.51 -17.27
N VAL A 231 -5.02 -17.54 -17.05
CA VAL A 231 -4.25 -17.70 -15.80
C VAL A 231 -3.48 -16.40 -15.50
N GLY A 232 -3.54 -15.91 -14.26
CA GLY A 232 -2.88 -14.67 -13.83
C GLY A 232 -3.69 -13.39 -14.05
N TYR A 233 -4.78 -13.43 -14.84
CA TYR A 233 -5.60 -12.25 -15.17
C TYR A 233 -6.94 -12.22 -14.44
N ALA A 234 -7.38 -13.34 -13.87
CA ALA A 234 -8.67 -13.44 -13.19
C ALA A 234 -8.64 -12.74 -11.82
N ALA A 235 -9.76 -12.15 -11.42
CA ALA A 235 -10.04 -11.83 -10.03
C ALA A 235 -11.41 -12.37 -9.65
N ALA A 236 -11.57 -12.73 -8.38
CA ALA A 236 -12.83 -13.20 -7.82
C ALA A 236 -13.31 -12.24 -6.74
N ALA A 237 -14.63 -12.12 -6.61
CA ALA A 237 -15.26 -11.31 -5.60
C ALA A 237 -16.57 -11.96 -5.14
N SER A 238 -16.83 -11.86 -3.84
CA SER A 238 -18.04 -12.38 -3.21
C SER A 238 -18.50 -11.39 -2.13
N PRO A 239 -19.82 -11.11 -2.06
CA PRO A 239 -20.37 -10.16 -1.10
C PRO A 239 -19.88 -10.41 0.33
N ASN A 240 -19.30 -9.38 0.95
CA ASN A 240 -18.79 -9.40 2.33
C ASN A 240 -17.63 -10.36 2.62
N SER A 241 -17.03 -11.03 1.62
CA SER A 241 -15.93 -11.99 1.86
C SER A 241 -14.69 -11.80 0.99
N MET A 242 -14.86 -11.50 -0.30
CA MET A 242 -13.74 -11.36 -1.24
C MET A 242 -13.92 -10.05 -2.02
N ASP A 243 -13.00 -9.10 -1.85
CA ASP A 243 -13.08 -7.79 -2.51
C ASP A 243 -11.86 -7.54 -3.41
N LEU A 244 -11.99 -6.55 -4.28
CA LEU A 244 -10.86 -5.96 -4.99
C LEU A 244 -10.57 -4.59 -4.39
N LYS A 245 -9.37 -4.43 -3.81
CA LYS A 245 -8.95 -3.17 -3.21
C LYS A 245 -7.64 -2.69 -3.80
N VAL A 246 -7.62 -1.40 -4.16
CA VAL A 246 -6.43 -0.71 -4.62
C VAL A 246 -6.26 0.61 -3.90
N LEU A 247 -5.03 1.05 -3.68
CA LEU A 247 -4.71 2.39 -3.21
C LEU A 247 -4.31 3.24 -4.40
N ASN A 248 -4.89 4.43 -4.53
CA ASN A 248 -4.32 5.49 -5.35
C ASN A 248 -3.16 6.12 -4.59
N PRO A 249 -1.88 5.87 -4.92
CA PRO A 249 -0.78 6.45 -4.17
C PRO A 249 -0.53 7.93 -4.54
N ASN A 250 -1.15 8.41 -5.62
CA ASN A 250 -0.89 9.73 -6.17
C ASN A 250 -1.49 10.84 -5.32
N HIS A 251 -0.91 12.03 -5.47
CA HIS A 251 -1.46 13.29 -4.99
C HIS A 251 -2.54 13.90 -5.91
N HIS A 252 -3.02 13.13 -6.90
CA HIS A 252 -4.08 13.50 -7.85
C HIS A 252 -5.21 12.47 -7.83
N SER A 253 -6.43 12.92 -8.08
CA SER A 253 -7.59 12.05 -8.25
C SER A 253 -7.60 11.40 -9.63
N TYR A 254 -8.25 10.24 -9.74
CA TYR A 254 -8.54 9.59 -11.01
C TYR A 254 -10.01 9.23 -11.09
N GLU A 255 -10.59 9.28 -12.29
CA GLU A 255 -12.00 9.00 -12.54
C GLU A 255 -12.14 7.68 -13.31
N LEU A 256 -13.02 6.80 -12.81
CA LEU A 256 -13.42 5.61 -13.54
C LEU A 256 -14.53 5.96 -14.54
N SER A 257 -14.35 5.57 -15.81
CA SER A 257 -15.43 5.58 -16.80
C SER A 257 -15.73 4.15 -17.25
N LEU A 258 -17.00 3.77 -17.14
CA LEU A 258 -17.47 2.41 -17.41
C LEU A 258 -18.66 2.44 -18.37
N SER A 259 -18.72 1.42 -19.22
CA SER A 259 -19.90 1.17 -20.05
C SER A 259 -20.06 -0.32 -20.33
N TYR A 260 -21.30 -0.76 -20.50
CA TYR A 260 -21.61 -2.13 -20.91
C TYR A 260 -22.62 -2.10 -22.06
N VAL A 261 -22.17 -2.41 -23.27
CA VAL A 261 -22.98 -2.36 -24.50
C VAL A 261 -22.64 -3.57 -25.36
N ASN A 262 -23.65 -4.23 -25.95
CA ASN A 262 -23.46 -5.38 -26.85
C ASN A 262 -22.60 -6.52 -26.24
N ASN A 263 -22.83 -6.83 -24.96
CA ASN A 263 -22.06 -7.83 -24.20
C ASN A 263 -20.56 -7.50 -24.09
N GLN A 264 -20.21 -6.22 -24.12
CA GLN A 264 -18.85 -5.75 -23.96
C GLN A 264 -18.79 -4.79 -22.77
N LEU A 265 -18.04 -5.18 -21.74
CA LEU A 265 -17.72 -4.34 -20.59
C LEU A 265 -16.44 -3.57 -20.89
N ARG A 266 -16.54 -2.24 -20.94
CA ARG A 266 -15.41 -1.33 -21.12
C ARG A 266 -15.21 -0.55 -19.85
N ILE A 267 -13.98 -0.58 -19.34
CA ILE A 267 -13.56 0.13 -18.13
C ILE A 267 -12.33 0.96 -18.50
N SER A 268 -12.33 2.22 -18.15
CA SER A 268 -11.22 3.14 -18.38
C SER A 268 -10.96 3.98 -17.12
N LEU A 269 -9.69 4.29 -16.90
CA LEU A 269 -9.25 5.21 -15.85
C LEU A 269 -8.76 6.49 -16.51
N MET A 270 -9.33 7.63 -16.12
CA MET A 270 -8.97 8.95 -16.61
C MET A 270 -8.29 9.74 -15.50
N GLY A 271 -7.22 10.46 -15.83
CA GLY A 271 -6.52 11.32 -14.88
C GLY A 271 -5.21 11.84 -15.47
N LEU A 272 -4.36 12.38 -14.61
CA LEU A 272 -3.05 12.87 -15.03
C LEU A 272 -2.18 11.72 -15.56
N SER A 273 -1.61 11.89 -16.75
CA SER A 273 -0.73 10.90 -17.39
C SER A 273 0.45 10.50 -16.51
N PHE A 274 0.83 9.22 -16.52
CA PHE A 274 2.03 8.72 -15.85
C PHE A 274 3.31 9.05 -16.64
N ILE A 275 4.45 9.02 -15.94
CA ILE A 275 5.77 9.15 -16.59
C ILE A 275 6.28 7.80 -17.11
N HIS A 276 5.92 6.72 -16.42
CA HIS A 276 6.31 5.35 -16.75
C HIS A 276 5.14 4.54 -17.29
N ASP A 277 5.47 3.50 -18.03
CA ASP A 277 4.53 2.50 -18.52
C ASP A 277 4.42 1.36 -17.52
N TYR A 278 3.18 0.90 -17.29
CA TYR A 278 2.87 -0.18 -16.37
C TYR A 278 2.20 -1.32 -17.13
N SER A 279 2.67 -2.55 -16.91
CA SER A 279 2.11 -3.73 -17.57
C SER A 279 2.05 -4.94 -16.65
N LEU A 280 1.09 -5.81 -16.93
CA LEU A 280 0.94 -7.10 -16.27
C LEU A 280 1.70 -8.16 -17.07
N VAL A 281 2.57 -8.91 -16.40
CA VAL A 281 3.31 -10.03 -16.97
C VAL A 281 3.03 -11.28 -16.15
N VAL A 282 2.67 -12.37 -16.83
CA VAL A 282 2.42 -13.69 -16.21
C VAL A 282 3.51 -14.64 -16.65
N GLU A 283 4.15 -15.29 -15.69
CA GLU A 283 5.27 -16.20 -15.89
C GLU A 283 5.10 -17.49 -15.07
N ASN A 284 6.01 -18.46 -15.28
CA ASN A 284 6.02 -19.73 -14.57
C ASN A 284 4.66 -20.44 -14.61
N ILE A 285 4.01 -20.42 -15.77
CA ILE A 285 2.73 -21.09 -15.97
C ILE A 285 2.98 -22.60 -16.01
N GLU A 286 2.46 -23.34 -15.04
CA GLU A 286 2.54 -24.80 -15.00
C GLU A 286 1.13 -25.41 -15.07
N GLU A 287 0.97 -26.44 -15.89
CA GLU A 287 -0.25 -27.25 -15.94
C GLU A 287 -0.15 -28.40 -14.92
N ILE A 288 -1.23 -28.63 -14.18
CA ILE A 288 -1.32 -29.64 -13.14
C ILE A 288 -2.28 -30.74 -13.59
N GLU A 289 -1.74 -31.93 -13.86
CA GLU A 289 -2.52 -33.07 -14.33
C GLU A 289 -3.46 -33.62 -13.24
N PRO A 290 -4.73 -33.93 -13.56
CA PRO A 290 -5.64 -34.55 -12.62
C PRO A 290 -5.23 -36.00 -12.33
N ARG A 291 -5.15 -36.36 -11.05
CA ARG A 291 -5.06 -37.76 -10.63
C ARG A 291 -6.39 -38.48 -10.85
N THR A 292 -6.33 -39.80 -11.04
CA THR A 292 -7.52 -40.67 -11.02
C THR A 292 -7.73 -41.20 -9.60
N ILE A 293 -8.92 -40.96 -9.05
CA ILE A 293 -9.39 -41.50 -7.79
C ILE A 293 -10.37 -42.64 -8.11
N VAL A 294 -10.06 -43.83 -7.58
CA VAL A 294 -10.89 -45.02 -7.74
C VAL A 294 -11.74 -45.23 -6.49
N HIS A 295 -13.06 -45.21 -6.65
CA HIS A 295 -14.03 -45.53 -5.61
C HIS A 295 -14.59 -46.94 -5.81
N ILE A 296 -14.54 -47.76 -4.76
CA ILE A 296 -15.09 -49.11 -4.81
C ILE A 296 -16.55 -49.09 -4.38
N SER A 297 -17.42 -49.68 -5.20
CA SER A 297 -18.87 -49.67 -4.98
C SER A 297 -19.46 -51.07 -4.93
N PRO A 298 -20.12 -51.46 -3.82
CA PRO A 298 -20.80 -52.75 -3.73
C PRO A 298 -22.10 -52.80 -4.54
N ARG A 299 -22.53 -51.66 -5.12
CA ARG A 299 -23.75 -51.56 -5.93
C ARG A 299 -23.51 -51.82 -7.41
N ARG A 300 -22.25 -51.89 -7.84
CA ARG A 300 -21.89 -52.17 -9.23
C ARG A 300 -21.84 -53.68 -9.49
N THR A 301 -22.27 -54.06 -10.69
CA THR A 301 -22.09 -55.44 -11.16
C THR A 301 -20.61 -55.74 -11.34
N ILE A 302 -20.24 -57.00 -11.17
CA ILE A 302 -18.86 -57.48 -11.37
C ILE A 302 -18.44 -57.18 -12.81
N GLY A 303 -17.23 -56.68 -13.04
CA GLY A 303 -16.75 -56.27 -14.38
C GLY A 303 -17.11 -54.83 -14.78
N ASP A 304 -17.92 -54.14 -13.97
CA ASP A 304 -18.54 -52.87 -14.37
C ASP A 304 -17.74 -51.67 -13.85
N LYS A 305 -17.39 -50.78 -14.78
CA LYS A 305 -16.62 -49.55 -14.55
C LYS A 305 -17.41 -48.35 -15.06
N GLN A 306 -17.44 -47.28 -14.27
CA GLN A 306 -18.02 -46.01 -14.71
C GLN A 306 -17.16 -44.84 -14.29
N VAL A 307 -16.95 -43.93 -15.22
CA VAL A 307 -16.37 -42.63 -14.93
C VAL A 307 -17.47 -41.74 -14.36
N MET A 308 -17.27 -41.30 -13.12
CA MET A 308 -18.20 -40.43 -12.40
C MET A 308 -17.87 -38.95 -12.66
N SER A 309 -16.60 -38.64 -12.91
CA SER A 309 -16.10 -37.31 -13.28
C SER A 309 -14.84 -37.50 -14.13
N GLU A 310 -14.72 -36.81 -15.26
CA GLU A 310 -13.52 -36.88 -16.11
C GLU A 310 -12.32 -36.11 -15.54
N GLY A 311 -12.55 -35.27 -14.52
CA GLY A 311 -11.55 -34.36 -13.99
C GLY A 311 -11.28 -33.16 -14.92
N ALA A 312 -10.38 -32.29 -14.49
CA ALA A 312 -9.92 -31.12 -15.24
C ALA A 312 -8.50 -30.72 -14.81
N LEU A 313 -7.74 -30.15 -15.75
CA LEU A 313 -6.42 -29.60 -15.48
C LEU A 313 -6.48 -28.48 -14.43
N GLY A 314 -5.46 -28.44 -13.60
CA GLY A 314 -5.15 -27.29 -12.74
C GLY A 314 -4.04 -26.44 -13.34
N PHE A 315 -3.77 -25.29 -12.73
CA PHE A 315 -2.76 -24.34 -13.18
C PHE A 315 -2.09 -23.64 -12.00
N SER A 316 -0.80 -23.33 -12.11
CA SER A 316 -0.11 -22.36 -11.25
C SER A 316 0.55 -21.28 -12.11
N ALA A 317 0.69 -20.07 -11.59
CA ALA A 317 1.46 -19.01 -12.25
C ALA A 317 1.91 -17.92 -11.29
N ASP A 318 2.96 -17.19 -11.68
CA ASP A 318 3.39 -15.97 -11.02
C ASP A 318 2.96 -14.74 -11.81
N VAL A 319 2.41 -13.76 -11.10
CA VAL A 319 1.89 -12.53 -11.69
C VAL A 319 2.75 -11.35 -11.23
N TYR A 320 3.25 -10.59 -12.20
CA TYR A 320 4.14 -9.45 -11.98
C TYR A 320 3.57 -8.19 -12.58
N GLN A 321 3.72 -7.08 -11.87
CA GLN A 321 3.64 -5.75 -12.45
C GLN A 321 5.05 -5.32 -12.87
N VAL A 322 5.18 -4.89 -14.12
CA VAL A 322 6.44 -4.39 -14.70
C VAL A 322 6.30 -2.90 -14.97
N VAL A 323 7.27 -2.13 -14.48
CA VAL A 323 7.39 -0.69 -14.71
C VAL A 323 8.49 -0.46 -15.73
N SER A 324 8.20 0.29 -16.79
CA SER A 324 9.15 0.60 -17.85
C SER A 324 9.22 2.10 -18.11
N SER A 325 10.38 2.58 -18.57
CA SER A 325 10.50 3.94 -19.09
C SER A 325 9.69 4.10 -20.37
N SER A 326 9.45 5.34 -20.79
CA SER A 326 8.81 5.66 -22.08
C SER A 326 9.59 5.13 -23.30
N GLU A 327 10.84 4.72 -23.13
CA GLU A 327 11.67 4.09 -24.16
C GLU A 327 11.58 2.55 -24.14
N GLY A 328 10.79 1.98 -23.23
CA GLY A 328 10.61 0.53 -23.06
C GLY A 328 11.69 -0.16 -22.23
N THR A 329 12.55 0.59 -21.53
CA THR A 329 13.54 0.00 -20.63
C THR A 329 12.88 -0.37 -19.31
N MET A 330 13.00 -1.63 -18.88
CA MET A 330 12.45 -2.07 -17.59
C MET A 330 13.17 -1.39 -16.43
N ILE A 331 12.40 -0.71 -15.58
CA ILE A 331 12.87 0.00 -14.39
C ILE A 331 12.69 -0.89 -13.16
N GLU A 332 11.52 -1.49 -13.02
CA GLU A 332 11.13 -2.24 -11.82
C GLU A 332 10.24 -3.43 -12.19
N ARG A 333 10.28 -4.47 -11.35
CA ARG A 333 9.46 -5.68 -11.50
C ARG A 333 9.02 -6.19 -10.14
N ASN A 334 7.72 -6.14 -9.89
CA ASN A 334 7.10 -6.48 -8.62
C ASN A 334 6.18 -7.68 -8.75
N ARG A 335 6.43 -8.75 -7.98
CA ARG A 335 5.51 -9.90 -7.92
C ARG A 335 4.29 -9.48 -7.12
N ILE A 336 3.14 -9.42 -7.76
CA ILE A 336 1.88 -8.99 -7.15
C ILE A 336 0.97 -10.15 -6.75
N ALA A 337 1.17 -11.34 -7.34
CA ALA A 337 0.43 -12.54 -6.94
C ALA A 337 1.13 -13.84 -7.35
N SER A 338 0.65 -14.94 -6.75
CA SER A 338 0.89 -16.31 -7.17
C SER A 338 -0.47 -16.99 -7.27
N ASP A 339 -0.88 -17.30 -8.48
CA ASP A 339 -2.16 -17.92 -8.76
C ASP A 339 -2.02 -19.45 -8.68
N TYR A 340 -3.00 -20.11 -8.05
CA TYR A 340 -3.05 -21.56 -7.96
C TYR A 340 -4.49 -22.06 -8.10
N TYR A 341 -4.74 -22.83 -9.16
CA TYR A 341 -5.98 -23.49 -9.48
C TYR A 341 -5.75 -25.00 -9.40
N PRO A 342 -6.24 -25.71 -8.37
CA PRO A 342 -6.02 -27.15 -8.24
C PRO A 342 -6.69 -27.93 -9.39
N ALA A 343 -6.05 -29.03 -9.81
CA ALA A 343 -6.64 -29.95 -10.76
C ALA A 343 -7.86 -30.66 -10.14
N MET A 344 -8.95 -30.78 -10.90
CA MET A 344 -10.10 -31.59 -10.49
C MET A 344 -9.81 -33.04 -10.82
N HIS A 345 -9.74 -33.91 -9.80
CA HIS A 345 -9.44 -35.33 -10.02
C HIS A 345 -10.52 -36.04 -10.84
N ARG A 346 -10.07 -36.98 -11.67
CA ARG A 346 -10.93 -37.91 -12.39
C ARG A 346 -11.42 -38.96 -11.41
N ILE A 347 -12.73 -39.20 -11.34
CA ILE A 347 -13.31 -40.16 -10.40
C ILE A 347 -13.86 -41.35 -11.19
N GLU A 348 -13.36 -42.54 -10.89
CA GLU A 348 -13.88 -43.79 -11.42
C GLU A 348 -14.53 -44.60 -10.30
N GLU A 349 -15.63 -45.27 -10.60
CA GLU A 349 -16.27 -46.19 -9.67
C GLU A 349 -16.19 -47.62 -10.24
N LEU A 350 -15.59 -48.53 -9.45
CA LEU A 350 -15.37 -49.93 -9.81
C LEU A 350 -16.19 -50.87 -8.92
N SER A 351 -16.43 -52.08 -9.42
CA SER A 351 -17.00 -53.16 -8.62
C SER A 351 -16.02 -53.68 -7.56
N LEU A 352 -16.54 -54.17 -6.43
CA LEU A 352 -15.73 -54.69 -5.30
C LEU A 352 -14.80 -55.85 -5.69
N GLN A 353 -15.11 -56.57 -6.77
CA GLN A 353 -14.35 -57.74 -7.20
C GLN A 353 -13.21 -57.37 -8.17
N GLU A 354 -13.41 -56.35 -9.01
CA GLU A 354 -12.37 -55.81 -9.92
C GLU A 354 -11.17 -55.25 -9.15
N ALA A 355 -11.44 -54.53 -8.06
CA ALA A 355 -10.38 -53.94 -7.22
C ALA A 355 -9.44 -54.99 -6.60
N GLN A 356 -9.94 -56.22 -6.37
CA GLN A 356 -9.13 -57.33 -5.87
C GLN A 356 -8.20 -57.95 -6.92
N GLU A 357 -8.49 -57.70 -8.21
CA GLU A 357 -7.66 -58.12 -9.35
C GLU A 357 -6.63 -57.04 -9.70
N GLU A 358 -6.99 -55.75 -9.64
CA GLU A 358 -6.04 -54.63 -9.86
C GLU A 358 -5.00 -54.48 -8.73
N GLU A 359 -5.33 -54.77 -7.46
CA GLU A 359 -4.36 -54.78 -6.34
C GLU A 359 -3.27 -55.87 -6.47
N GLN A 360 -3.41 -56.82 -7.40
CA GLN A 360 -2.41 -57.88 -7.64
C GLN A 360 -1.39 -57.51 -8.72
N GLU A 361 -1.60 -56.44 -9.51
CA GLU A 361 -0.71 -56.08 -10.61
C GLU A 361 0.13 -54.79 -10.40
N ASP A 362 -0.13 -53.94 -9.41
CA ASP A 362 0.76 -52.80 -9.12
C ASP A 362 0.78 -52.35 -7.63
N ASN A 363 1.99 -52.04 -7.11
CA ASN A 363 2.21 -51.32 -5.85
C ASN A 363 3.50 -50.48 -5.96
N PRO A 364 3.61 -49.27 -5.35
CA PRO A 364 2.77 -48.73 -4.27
C PRO A 364 2.07 -47.38 -4.54
N PHE A 365 0.81 -47.26 -4.11
CA PHE A 365 0.05 -46.01 -3.99
C PHE A 365 -0.02 -45.56 -2.53
N GLU A 366 0.36 -44.32 -2.22
CA GLU A 366 0.15 -43.67 -0.91
C GLU A 366 -1.22 -42.99 -0.85
N GLY A 367 -2.02 -43.31 0.18
CA GLY A 367 -3.07 -42.44 0.71
C GLY A 367 -4.52 -42.96 0.58
N ILE A 368 -4.93 -43.85 1.48
CA ILE A 368 -6.35 -44.10 1.77
C ILE A 368 -6.72 -43.30 3.02
N LEU A 369 -7.60 -42.30 2.89
CA LEU A 369 -8.27 -41.69 4.05
C LEU A 369 -9.58 -42.45 4.33
N PRO A 370 -9.85 -42.86 5.59
CA PRO A 370 -11.09 -43.54 5.94
C PRO A 370 -12.28 -42.57 6.03
N VAL A 371 -13.44 -43.03 5.55
CA VAL A 371 -14.74 -42.34 5.65
C VAL A 371 -15.24 -42.34 7.11
N PRO A 372 -15.82 -41.24 7.65
CA PRO A 372 -16.47 -41.26 8.96
C PRO A 372 -17.85 -41.94 8.88
N VAL A 373 -18.11 -42.90 9.78
CA VAL A 373 -19.42 -43.53 9.96
C VAL A 373 -20.26 -42.68 10.93
N PRO A 374 -21.54 -42.35 10.65
CA PRO A 374 -22.39 -41.64 11.60
C PRO A 374 -22.90 -42.61 12.69
N PRO A 375 -22.97 -42.22 13.97
CA PRO A 375 -23.60 -43.04 14.99
C PRO A 375 -25.12 -42.94 14.88
N SER A 376 -25.78 -44.05 14.58
CA SER A 376 -27.24 -44.17 14.73
C SER A 376 -27.56 -44.57 16.17
N GLU A 377 -28.40 -43.76 16.80
CA GLU A 377 -29.15 -44.08 18.01
C GLU A 377 -30.00 -45.34 17.80
N ASN A 378 -30.09 -46.20 18.84
CA ASN A 378 -31.39 -46.53 19.41
C ASN A 378 -31.32 -47.24 20.76
N ASN A 379 -32.24 -46.81 21.61
CA ASN A 379 -32.53 -47.18 22.99
C ASN A 379 -33.06 -48.61 23.17
N ALA A 380 -32.80 -49.17 24.36
CA ALA A 380 -33.76 -49.90 25.22
C ALA A 380 -33.05 -50.13 26.58
N ASP A 381 -33.25 -49.26 27.57
CA ASP A 381 -34.28 -49.36 28.62
C ASP A 381 -34.30 -50.73 29.34
N ASN A 382 -33.80 -50.74 30.59
CA ASN A 382 -34.62 -51.23 31.69
C ASN A 382 -34.15 -50.70 33.05
N SER A 383 -35.14 -50.35 33.85
CA SER A 383 -35.10 -49.62 35.12
C SER A 383 -34.82 -50.54 36.32
N ASN A 384 -34.17 -50.02 37.38
CA ASN A 384 -34.75 -49.91 38.73
C ASN A 384 -33.75 -49.48 39.84
N ASP A 385 -34.07 -48.33 40.42
CA ASP A 385 -34.38 -48.09 41.85
C ASP A 385 -33.33 -48.26 42.99
N ARG A 386 -33.17 -47.13 43.72
CA ARG A 386 -33.00 -46.94 45.18
C ARG A 386 -31.67 -47.23 45.90
N HIS A 387 -30.97 -46.12 46.18
CA HIS A 387 -30.70 -45.54 47.52
C HIS A 387 -30.54 -46.49 48.72
N VAL A 388 -29.35 -46.52 49.35
CA VAL A 388 -29.13 -46.42 50.81
C VAL A 388 -27.73 -45.88 51.11
N ASN A 389 -27.66 -44.86 51.96
CA ASN A 389 -26.48 -44.35 52.68
C ASN A 389 -26.39 -45.05 54.06
N SER A 390 -25.19 -45.33 54.59
CA SER A 390 -24.80 -45.09 56.01
C SER A 390 -23.61 -45.93 56.52
N GLY A 391 -22.58 -45.21 57.01
CA GLY A 391 -21.80 -45.48 58.26
C GLY A 391 -20.66 -46.51 58.20
N SER A 392 -19.54 -46.39 58.94
CA SER A 392 -19.05 -45.36 59.88
C SER A 392 -17.58 -45.68 60.25
N GLU A 393 -16.81 -44.65 60.64
CA GLU A 393 -15.67 -44.60 61.60
C GLU A 393 -14.38 -45.41 61.31
N SER A 394 -13.14 -44.95 61.60
CA SER A 394 -12.54 -43.90 62.43
C SER A 394 -11.07 -43.76 61.94
N GLY A 395 -10.30 -42.68 62.02
CA GLY A 395 -10.46 -41.34 62.54
C GLY A 395 -9.12 -40.59 62.45
N THR A 396 -9.19 -39.31 62.83
CA THR A 396 -8.11 -38.45 63.36
C THR A 396 -7.35 -37.51 62.40
N ASN A 397 -7.74 -36.25 62.58
CA ASN A 397 -7.04 -34.96 62.49
C ASN A 397 -6.42 -34.52 61.16
N SER A 398 -6.99 -33.54 60.44
CA SER A 398 -7.22 -32.11 60.82
C SER A 398 -5.89 -31.35 60.89
N ASN A 399 -5.72 -30.15 60.36
CA ASN A 399 -6.68 -29.17 59.87
C ASN A 399 -5.83 -28.04 59.26
N THR A 400 -6.22 -27.48 58.10
CA THR A 400 -6.77 -26.11 57.97
C THR A 400 -5.75 -24.97 58.15
N SER A 401 -5.85 -23.84 57.48
CA SER A 401 -6.95 -23.18 56.79
C SER A 401 -6.34 -22.02 56.00
N SER A 402 -6.77 -21.72 54.77
CA SER A 402 -8.01 -20.99 54.43
C SER A 402 -7.90 -19.51 54.82
N ASP A 403 -8.48 -18.54 54.13
CA ASP A 403 -9.25 -18.42 52.89
C ASP A 403 -9.84 -17.01 52.98
N SER A 404 -10.03 -16.34 51.83
CA SER A 404 -11.13 -15.38 51.61
C SER A 404 -11.16 -14.08 52.46
N THR A 405 -11.73 -12.95 52.08
CA THR A 405 -12.55 -12.49 50.95
C THR A 405 -12.71 -10.96 51.06
N ASN A 406 -13.07 -10.36 49.92
CA ASN A 406 -13.97 -9.21 49.72
C ASN A 406 -13.60 -7.76 50.07
N SER A 407 -13.82 -6.93 49.02
CA SER A 407 -14.49 -5.60 48.98
C SER A 407 -13.75 -4.44 49.68
N THR A 408 -13.70 -3.20 49.19
CA THR A 408 -14.66 -2.38 48.44
C THR A 408 -13.92 -1.07 48.02
N GLU A 409 -14.42 -0.41 46.96
CA GLU A 409 -14.48 1.04 46.69
C GLU A 409 -13.37 2.02 47.17
N GLY A 410 -12.98 2.94 46.26
CA GLY A 410 -12.52 4.27 46.68
C GLY A 410 -11.56 4.95 45.71
N GLU A 411 -12.08 5.97 45.04
CA GLU A 411 -11.42 7.02 44.27
C GLU A 411 -10.14 7.57 44.97
N ASN A 412 -9.12 7.97 44.21
CA ASN A 412 -8.84 9.38 43.93
C ASN A 412 -7.47 9.58 43.24
N GLN A 413 -7.44 10.67 42.49
CA GLN A 413 -6.43 11.30 41.66
C GLN A 413 -5.03 11.48 42.28
N GLY A 414 -4.04 11.69 41.41
CA GLY A 414 -3.08 12.77 41.63
C GLY A 414 -1.62 12.46 41.32
N SER A 415 -1.22 12.80 40.09
CA SER A 415 0.03 13.50 39.70
C SER A 415 1.39 13.17 40.33
N ALA A 416 2.31 12.85 39.40
CA ALA A 416 3.59 13.52 39.16
C ALA A 416 4.66 13.51 40.27
N ASN A 417 5.74 12.77 40.05
CA ASN A 417 7.04 13.33 39.60
C ASN A 417 8.16 12.27 39.71
N THR A 418 8.85 12.04 38.59
CA THR A 418 10.27 11.67 38.44
C THR A 418 11.17 12.75 39.12
N PRO A 419 12.50 12.60 39.34
CA PRO A 419 13.47 11.62 38.83
C PRO A 419 14.46 11.08 39.91
N VAL A 420 15.30 10.08 39.64
CA VAL A 420 16.77 10.14 39.36
C VAL A 420 17.20 8.66 39.33
N GLN A 421 17.67 8.09 38.22
CA GLN A 421 19.06 8.00 37.71
C GLN A 421 20.01 7.10 38.53
N ASP A 422 20.82 6.36 37.76
CA ASP A 422 21.94 5.46 38.08
C ASP A 422 21.56 4.00 38.38
N GLU A 423 22.21 2.96 37.87
CA GLU A 423 23.13 2.69 36.74
C GLU A 423 23.37 1.15 36.81
N ASP A 424 23.90 0.57 35.73
CA ASP A 424 24.56 -0.75 35.64
C ASP A 424 23.75 -2.05 35.62
N GLY A 425 23.85 -2.76 34.48
CA GLY A 425 23.38 -4.13 34.33
C GLY A 425 23.42 -4.69 32.90
N ASP A 426 24.59 -4.61 32.27
CA ASP A 426 25.05 -5.37 31.08
C ASP A 426 24.38 -6.74 30.86
N TYR A 427 23.90 -7.03 29.63
CA TYR A 427 24.03 -8.35 28.97
C TYR A 427 23.71 -8.30 27.45
N SER A 428 24.77 -8.46 26.65
CA SER A 428 24.87 -9.30 25.45
C SER A 428 23.98 -9.04 24.22
N SER A 429 24.61 -8.43 23.20
CA SER A 429 24.23 -8.47 21.78
C SER A 429 24.44 -9.86 21.16
N HIS A 430 23.44 -10.37 20.44
CA HIS A 430 23.58 -11.28 19.29
C HIS A 430 22.45 -10.93 18.32
N ASP A 431 22.74 -10.37 17.15
CA ASP A 431 22.59 -11.07 15.87
C ASP A 431 22.99 -10.14 14.73
N ASN A 432 23.83 -10.62 13.83
CA ASN A 432 24.40 -9.84 12.73
C ASN A 432 24.33 -10.74 11.50
N ASN A 433 23.26 -10.61 10.71
CA ASN A 433 23.08 -11.42 9.50
C ASN A 433 23.19 -10.52 8.26
N GLN A 434 24.42 -10.45 7.72
CA GLN A 434 24.71 -9.93 6.40
C GLN A 434 24.39 -11.00 5.36
N VAL A 435 23.39 -10.75 4.50
CA VAL A 435 23.13 -11.59 3.32
C VAL A 435 24.09 -11.16 2.21
N LYS A 436 24.97 -12.09 1.81
CA LYS A 436 25.86 -12.00 0.66
C LYS A 436 25.04 -12.09 -0.64
N GLN A 437 25.26 -11.13 -1.53
CA GLN A 437 24.87 -11.24 -2.94
C GLN A 437 25.94 -12.08 -3.67
N GLU A 438 25.53 -13.22 -4.25
CA GLU A 438 26.38 -14.00 -5.15
C GLU A 438 26.09 -13.59 -6.61
N HIS A 439 27.12 -13.07 -7.27
CA HIS A 439 27.19 -12.90 -8.72
C HIS A 439 27.35 -14.27 -9.40
N VAL A 440 26.42 -14.64 -10.27
CA VAL A 440 26.58 -15.76 -11.20
C VAL A 440 27.04 -15.21 -12.55
N ILE A 441 28.27 -15.55 -12.94
CA ILE A 441 28.85 -15.33 -14.25
C ILE A 441 28.39 -16.48 -15.17
N VAL A 442 27.61 -16.18 -16.20
CA VAL A 442 27.30 -17.14 -17.27
C VAL A 442 28.42 -17.11 -18.29
N LYS A 443 29.12 -18.24 -18.43
CA LYS A 443 30.06 -18.50 -19.53
C LYS A 443 29.27 -18.86 -20.79
N GLY A 444 29.67 -18.27 -21.91
CA GLY A 444 29.18 -18.62 -23.23
C GLY A 444 29.66 -20.00 -23.68
N GLU A 445 28.88 -20.59 -24.59
CA GLU A 445 29.29 -21.65 -25.49
C GLU A 445 29.02 -21.22 -26.94
N GLU A 446 29.88 -21.75 -27.81
CA GLU A 446 30.06 -21.49 -29.24
C GLU A 446 28.86 -21.88 -30.12
#